data_AF-A0AAP5IDL6-F1
#
_entry.id   AF-A0AAP5IDL6-F1
#
_cell.length_a   1.000
_cell.length_b   1.000
_cell.length_c   1.000
_cell.angle_alpha   90.00
_cell.angle_beta   90.00
_cell.angle_gamma   90.00
#
_symmetry.space_group_name_H-M   'P 1'
#
loop_
_entity.id
_entity.type
_entity.pdbx_description
1 polymer ?
#
loop_
_entity_poly.entity_id
_entity_poly.type
_entity_poly.pdbx_seq_one_letter_code
_entity_poly.pdbx_strand_id
1 'polypeptide(L)' 'MAIFRQYIAPFLIVLVFLFALVAVSARIFLPSDLASPAPVEEAGVLLPFLFNVLK' A
#
# COMPACT_ATOMS: atom_id res chain seq x y z
N MET A 1 24.29 -23.46 22.47
CA MET A 1 23.14 -22.54 22.60
C MET A 1 22.13 -22.78 21.47
N ALA A 2 21.57 -23.98 21.35
CA ALA A 2 20.65 -24.33 20.25
C ALA A 2 19.21 -23.89 20.54
N ILE A 3 18.77 -24.00 21.80
CA ILE A 3 17.38 -23.73 22.23
C ILE A 3 16.94 -22.30 21.92
N PHE A 4 17.81 -21.32 22.22
CA PHE A 4 17.48 -19.91 21.99
C PHE A 4 17.26 -19.59 20.50
N ARG A 5 18.10 -20.13 19.63
CA ARG A 5 18.01 -19.88 18.18
C ARG A 5 16.98 -20.77 17.48
N GLN A 6 16.64 -21.92 18.04
CA GLN A 6 15.77 -22.90 17.39
C GLN A 6 14.31 -22.77 17.82
N TYR A 7 14.01 -22.10 18.95
CA TYR A 7 12.64 -21.84 19.40
C TYR A 7 12.33 -20.36 19.52
N ILE A 8 13.20 -19.57 20.15
CA ILE A 8 12.92 -18.14 20.40
C ILE A 8 13.05 -17.34 19.10
N ALA A 9 14.09 -17.57 18.30
CA ALA A 9 14.24 -16.87 17.01
C ALA A 9 13.07 -17.15 16.03
N PRO A 10 12.65 -18.39 15.74
CA PRO A 10 11.51 -18.63 14.86
C PRO A 10 10.19 -18.09 15.43
N PHE A 11 9.98 -18.13 16.75
CA PHE A 11 8.81 -17.52 17.37
C PHE A 11 8.78 -15.99 17.17
N LEU A 12 9.91 -15.32 17.40
CA LEU A 12 10.03 -13.87 17.16
C LEU A 12 9.82 -13.50 15.69
N ILE A 13 10.32 -14.32 14.75
CA ILE A 13 10.10 -14.09 13.32
C ILE A 13 8.61 -14.08 13.00
N VAL A 14 7.84 -15.05 13.50
CA VAL A 14 6.38 -15.10 13.30
C VAL A 14 5.70 -13.88 13.95
N LEU A 15 6.12 -13.50 15.15
CA LEU A 15 5.54 -12.37 15.87
C LEU A 15 5.79 -11.05 15.12
N VAL A 16 7.01 -10.80 14.67
CA VAL A 16 7.37 -9.63 13.86
C VAL A 16 6.67 -9.65 12.51
N PHE A 17 6.56 -10.82 11.87
CA PHE A 17 5.84 -10.98 10.62
C PHE A 17 4.36 -10.60 10.78
N LEU A 18 3.67 -11.11 11.81
CA LEU A 18 2.27 -10.76 12.06
C LEU A 18 2.11 -9.27 12.36
N PHE A 19 3.01 -8.70 13.17
CA PHE A 19 3.00 -7.27 13.45
C PHE A 19 3.19 -6.44 12.17
N ALA A 20 4.18 -6.79 11.34
CA ALA A 20 4.44 -6.11 10.07
C ALA A 20 3.26 -6.25 9.11
N LEU A 21 2.65 -7.45 9.02
CA LEU A 21 1.48 -7.71 8.20
C LEU A 21 0.31 -6.79 8.58
N VAL A 22 0.02 -6.67 9.89
CA VAL A 22 -1.03 -5.78 10.39
C VAL A 22 -0.66 -4.32 10.17
N ALA A 23 0.57 -3.91 10.47
CA ALA A 23 1.01 -2.51 10.32
C ALA A 23 0.94 -2.04 8.85
N VAL A 24 1.42 -2.86 7.91
CA VAL A 24 1.37 -2.56 6.48
C VAL A 24 -0.07 -2.55 5.97
N SER A 25 -0.92 -3.48 6.44
CA SER A 25 -2.33 -3.52 6.05
C SER A 25 -3.10 -2.32 6.60
N ALA A 26 -2.83 -1.92 7.85
CA ALA A 26 -3.46 -0.77 8.49
C ALA A 26 -3.04 0.55 7.84
N ARG A 27 -1.80 0.65 7.34
CA ARG A 27 -1.28 1.86 6.69
C ARG A 27 -2.18 2.34 5.54
N ILE A 28 -2.67 1.41 4.71
CA ILE A 28 -3.54 1.71 3.55
C ILE A 28 -4.84 2.41 3.99
N PHE A 29 -5.32 2.14 5.19
CA PHE A 29 -6.54 2.75 5.74
C PHE A 29 -6.28 4.07 6.47
N LEU A 30 -5.04 4.56 6.53
CA LEU A 30 -4.76 5.88 7.08
C LEU A 30 -5.33 6.96 6.17
N PRO A 31 -5.97 8.02 6.72
CA PRO A 31 -6.54 9.09 5.92
C PRO A 31 -5.55 9.72 4.94
N SER A 32 -4.27 9.78 5.30
CA SER A 32 -3.20 10.27 4.44
C SER A 32 -2.96 9.42 3.18
N ASP A 33 -3.16 8.10 3.26
CA ASP A 33 -2.97 7.19 2.12
C ASP A 33 -4.18 7.20 1.16
N LEU A 34 -5.39 7.41 1.69
CA LEU A 34 -6.63 7.53 0.89
C LEU A 34 -6.90 8.96 0.40
N ALA A 35 -6.20 9.95 0.95
CA ALA A 35 -6.37 11.37 0.59
C ALA A 35 -5.71 11.73 -0.74
N SER A 36 -4.94 10.84 -1.38
CA SER A 36 -4.43 11.11 -2.73
C SER A 36 -5.61 11.13 -3.69
N PRO A 37 -6.01 12.31 -4.21
CA PRO A 37 -7.10 12.38 -5.16
C PRO A 37 -6.71 11.55 -6.38
N ALA A 38 -7.67 10.81 -6.93
CA ALA A 38 -7.47 10.14 -8.21
C ALA A 38 -6.98 11.19 -9.23
N PRO A 39 -6.09 10.83 -10.17
CA PRO A 39 -5.58 11.76 -11.18
C PRO A 39 -6.73 12.42 -11.95
N VAL A 40 -7.13 13.62 -11.54
CA VAL A 40 -8.20 14.42 -12.17
C VAL A 40 -7.68 15.23 -13.36
N GLU A 41 -6.37 15.45 -13.41
CA GLU A 41 -5.69 16.22 -14.45
C GLU A 41 -5.65 15.47 -15.78
N GLU A 42 -5.57 14.14 -15.76
CA GLU A 42 -5.45 13.32 -16.97
C GLU A 42 -6.79 13.22 -17.75
N ALA A 43 -7.92 13.24 -17.05
CA ALA A 43 -9.23 13.36 -17.68
C ALA A 43 -9.43 14.75 -18.35
N GLY A 44 -8.87 15.82 -17.77
CA GLY A 44 -8.99 17.18 -18.29
C GLY A 44 -8.24 17.42 -19.61
N VAL A 45 -7.18 16.66 -19.90
CA VAL A 45 -6.38 16.76 -21.13
C VAL A 45 -6.94 15.88 -22.26
N LEU A 46 -7.44 14.69 -21.92
CA LEU A 46 -7.94 13.74 -22.92
C LEU A 46 -9.31 14.12 -23.48
N LEU A 47 -10.20 14.68 -22.65
CA LEU A 47 -11.53 15.13 -23.09
C LEU A 47 -11.49 16.13 -24.26
N PRO A 48 -10.74 17.26 -24.19
CA PRO A 48 -10.65 18.20 -25.31
C PRO A 48 -9.97 17.60 -26.56
N PHE A 49 -9.01 16.69 -26.39
CA PHE A 49 -8.37 15.99 -27.51
C PHE A 49 -9.36 15.07 -28.26
N LEU A 50 -10.18 14.31 -27.54
CA LEU A 50 -11.19 13.43 -28.13
C LEU A 50 -12.27 14.21 -28.89
N PHE A 51 -12.71 15.36 -28.36
CA PHE A 51 -13.64 16.25 -29.07
C PHE A 51 -13.06 16.84 -30.36
N ASN A 52 -11.75 17.06 -30.43
CA ASN A 52 -11.08 17.61 -31.61
C ASN A 52 -10.86 16.58 -32.73
N VAL A 53 -10.73 15.29 -32.39
CA VAL A 53 -10.56 14.20 -33.38
C VAL A 53 -11.91 13.76 -34.00
N LEU A 54 -13.01 13.94 -33.27
CA LEU A 54 -14.36 13.58 -33.72
C LEU A 54 -15.05 14.67 -34.58
N LYS A 55 -14.41 15.81 -34.79
CA LYS A 55 -14.87 16.91 -35.66
C LYS A 55 -14.09 16.91 -36.96
#